data_AF-A0A8T5XEV4-F1
#
_entry.id   AF-A0A8T5XEV4-F1
#
_cell.length_a   1.000
_cell.length_b   1.000
_cell.length_c   1.000
_cell.angle_alpha   90.00
_cell.angle_beta   90.00
_cell.angle_gamma   90.00
#
_symmetry.space_group_name_H-M   'P 1'
#
loop_
_entity.id
_entity.type
_entity.pdbx_description
1 polymer ?
#
loop_
_entity_poly.entity_id
_entity_poly.type
_entity_poly.pdbx_seq_one_letter_code
_entity_poly.pdbx_strand_id
1 'polypeptide(L)'
;MKKTLFKDVKSHWARKYIEQLTNKKIVKGIGNKKFLPNSNVTRAEYIAMLMRTLNIPVEENTTCSLKDVNKENWYNNVVATAVKKGFITGYSDNTFRPDKFISRLYKVIK
;
A
#
# COMPACT_ATOMS: atom_id res chain seq x y z
N MET A 1 -8.86 -17.83 -14.50
CA MET A 1 -8.20 -17.18 -13.35
C MET A 1 -6.78 -17.71 -13.21
N LYS A 2 -5.75 -16.86 -13.14
CA LYS A 2 -4.38 -17.31 -12.87
C LYS A 2 -4.23 -17.60 -11.38
N LYS A 3 -4.04 -18.86 -11.01
CA LYS A 3 -3.75 -19.26 -9.62
C LYS A 3 -2.36 -18.74 -9.24
N THR A 4 -2.30 -17.66 -8.46
CA THR A 4 -1.02 -17.14 -7.99
C THR A 4 -0.47 -18.07 -6.90
N LEU A 5 0.60 -18.79 -7.21
CA LEU A 5 1.18 -19.81 -6.32
C LEU A 5 2.24 -19.19 -5.41
N PHE A 6 1.80 -18.42 -4.43
CA PHE A 6 2.68 -18.08 -3.30
C PHE A 6 2.86 -19.32 -2.42
N LYS A 7 4.10 -19.79 -2.26
CA LYS A 7 4.45 -21.02 -1.55
C LYS A 7 4.04 -20.94 -0.07
N ASP A 8 4.19 -19.76 0.53
CA ASP A 8 3.91 -19.42 1.93
C ASP A 8 2.42 -19.11 2.22
N VAL A 9 1.55 -19.14 1.21
CA VAL A 9 0.12 -18.86 1.36
C VAL A 9 -0.73 -20.13 1.22
N LYS A 10 -0.17 -21.25 0.75
CA LYS A 10 -0.92 -22.47 0.38
C LYS A 10 -1.92 -22.97 1.44
N SER A 11 -1.54 -22.95 2.72
CA SER A 11 -2.36 -23.39 3.86
C SER A 11 -2.80 -22.24 4.76
N HIS A 12 -2.61 -20.99 4.31
CA HIS A 12 -2.94 -19.80 5.09
C HIS A 12 -4.43 -19.47 4.96
N TRP A 13 -5.10 -19.11 6.06
CA TRP A 13 -6.53 -18.76 6.05
C TRP A 13 -6.85 -17.63 5.05
N ALA A 14 -5.91 -16.68 4.90
CA ALA A 14 -6.06 -15.53 4.00
C ALA A 14 -5.90 -15.87 2.51
N ARG A 15 -5.61 -17.12 2.16
CA ARG A 15 -5.24 -17.52 0.80
C ARG A 15 -6.23 -17.07 -0.26
N LYS A 16 -7.52 -17.35 -0.08
CA LYS A 16 -8.55 -16.98 -1.06
C LYS A 16 -8.58 -15.47 -1.30
N TYR A 17 -8.43 -14.69 -0.23
CA TYR A 17 -8.42 -13.23 -0.31
C TYR A 17 -7.17 -12.71 -1.02
N ILE A 18 -5.99 -13.26 -0.70
CA ILE A 18 -4.73 -12.91 -1.36
C ILE A 18 -4.80 -13.23 -2.86
N GLU A 19 -5.26 -14.43 -3.23
CA GLU A 19 -5.43 -14.82 -4.63
C GLU A 19 -6.39 -13.87 -5.38
N GLN A 20 -7.51 -13.47 -4.76
CA GLN A 20 -8.44 -12.50 -5.35
C GLN A 20 -7.81 -11.12 -5.53
N LEU A 21 -7.17 -10.58 -4.49
CA LEU A 21 -6.55 -9.25 -4.54
C LEU A 21 -5.37 -9.21 -5.51
N THR A 22 -4.62 -10.31 -5.66
CA THR A 22 -3.57 -10.42 -6.67
C THR A 22 -4.14 -10.47 -8.08
N ASN A 23 -5.24 -11.21 -8.30
CA ASN A 23 -5.93 -11.20 -9.59
C ASN A 23 -6.46 -9.82 -9.98
N LYS A 24 -6.89 -9.03 -8.99
CA LYS A 24 -7.29 -7.62 -9.16
C LYS A 24 -6.10 -6.66 -9.25
N LYS A 25 -4.84 -7.15 -9.21
CA LYS A 25 -3.61 -6.35 -9.21
C LYS A 25 -3.50 -5.34 -8.05
N ILE A 26 -4.24 -5.56 -6.95
CA ILE A 26 -4.22 -4.68 -5.77
C ILE A 26 -2.97 -4.96 -4.93
N VAL A 27 -2.65 -6.24 -4.74
CA VAL A 27 -1.48 -6.71 -3.99
C VAL A 27 -0.54 -7.51 -4.89
N LYS A 28 0.75 -7.45 -4.59
CA LYS A 28 1.80 -8.22 -5.26
C LYS A 28 2.65 -8.93 -4.21
N GLY A 29 3.22 -10.08 -4.58
CA GLY A 29 4.21 -10.74 -3.74
C GLY A 29 5.56 -10.03 -3.77
N ILE A 30 6.45 -10.48 -2.90
CA ILE A 30 7.80 -9.92 -2.72
C ILE A 30 8.87 -10.57 -3.60
N GLY A 31 8.47 -11.43 -4.54
CA GLY A 31 9.38 -12.23 -5.36
C GLY A 31 9.55 -13.66 -4.82
N ASN A 32 10.34 -14.49 -5.53
CA ASN A 32 10.64 -15.89 -5.15
C ASN A 32 9.42 -16.76 -4.81
N LYS A 33 8.27 -16.48 -5.44
CA LYS A 33 6.97 -17.12 -5.14
C LYS A 33 6.56 -16.99 -3.66
N LYS A 34 6.86 -15.85 -3.01
CA LYS A 34 6.46 -15.53 -1.63
C LYS A 34 5.57 -14.27 -1.56
N PHE A 35 4.68 -14.23 -0.58
CA PHE A 35 3.81 -13.08 -0.29
C PHE A 35 4.04 -12.47 1.09
N LEU A 36 4.44 -13.28 2.08
CA LEU A 36 4.54 -12.94 3.50
C LEU A 36 3.19 -12.56 4.14
N PRO A 37 2.21 -13.48 4.20
CA PRO A 37 0.85 -13.16 4.64
C PRO A 37 0.73 -12.74 6.13
N ASN A 38 1.76 -13.00 6.94
CA ASN A 38 1.82 -12.64 8.36
C ASN A 38 2.71 -11.42 8.65
N SER A 39 3.33 -10.84 7.62
CA SER A 39 4.15 -9.65 7.80
C SER A 39 3.28 -8.41 8.01
N ASN A 40 3.82 -7.47 8.79
CA ASN A 40 3.18 -6.17 8.96
C ASN A 40 3.23 -5.38 7.64
N VAL A 41 2.21 -4.54 7.46
CA VAL A 41 2.08 -3.66 6.31
C VAL A 41 2.49 -2.25 6.71
N THR A 42 3.37 -1.63 5.92
CA THR A 42 3.76 -0.22 6.10
C THR A 42 2.65 0.74 5.67
N ARG A 43 2.70 1.98 6.15
CA ARG A 43 1.74 3.01 5.76
C ARG A 43 1.76 3.28 4.25
N ALA A 44 2.94 3.30 3.64
CA ALA A 44 3.09 3.48 2.19
C ALA A 44 2.41 2.35 1.40
N GLU A 45 2.64 1.09 1.79
CA GLU A 45 2.01 -0.07 1.15
C GLU A 45 0.50 -0.06 1.29
N TYR A 46 0.00 0.32 2.47
CA TYR A 46 -1.45 0.41 2.69
C TYR A 46 -2.12 1.45 1.80
N ILE A 47 -1.55 2.64 1.68
CA ILE A 47 -2.09 3.66 0.77
C ILE A 47 -2.03 3.18 -0.68
N ALA A 48 -0.94 2.54 -1.09
CA ALA A 48 -0.84 1.98 -2.44
C ALA A 48 -1.93 0.93 -2.70
N MET A 49 -2.24 0.07 -1.72
CA MET A 49 -3.35 -0.88 -1.81
C MET A 49 -4.71 -0.17 -1.87
N LEU A 50 -4.92 0.85 -1.04
CA LEU A 50 -6.17 1.62 -1.01
C LEU A 50 -6.43 2.31 -2.35
N MET A 51 -5.43 3.02 -2.90
CA MET A 51 -5.57 3.71 -4.19
C MET A 51 -5.91 2.74 -5.32
N ARG A 52 -5.26 1.56 -5.36
CA ARG A 52 -5.59 0.51 -6.36
C ARG A 52 -6.98 -0.06 -6.15
N THR A 53 -7.41 -0.25 -4.89
CA THR A 53 -8.74 -0.77 -4.56
C THR A 53 -9.84 0.20 -5.00
N LEU A 54 -9.61 1.50 -4.81
CA LEU A 54 -10.52 2.57 -5.23
C LEU A 54 -10.36 2.96 -6.72
N ASN A 55 -9.46 2.30 -7.45
CA ASN A 55 -9.13 2.59 -8.83
C ASN A 55 -8.78 4.06 -9.09
N ILE A 56 -8.10 4.70 -8.13
CA ILE A 56 -7.66 6.10 -8.24
C ILE A 56 -6.37 6.13 -9.05
N PRO A 57 -6.32 6.86 -10.17
CA PRO A 57 -5.11 6.98 -10.98
C PRO A 57 -4.03 7.73 -10.18
N VAL A 58 -2.81 7.19 -10.20
CA VAL A 58 -1.64 7.82 -9.60
C VAL A 58 -1.05 8.78 -10.61
N GLU A 59 -0.94 10.06 -10.24
CA GLU A 59 -0.35 11.10 -11.09
C GLU A 59 1.18 10.99 -11.05
N GLU A 60 1.82 10.90 -12.22
CA GLU A 60 3.28 10.83 -12.33
C GLU A 60 3.94 12.20 -12.08
N ASN A 61 5.18 12.19 -11.61
CA ASN A 61 5.98 13.39 -11.31
C ASN A 61 5.30 14.35 -10.30
N THR A 62 4.47 13.80 -9.40
CA THR A 62 3.73 14.60 -8.41
C THR A 62 4.61 14.89 -7.21
N THR A 63 4.70 16.14 -6.80
CA THR A 63 5.44 16.53 -5.59
C THR A 63 4.57 16.39 -4.34
N CYS A 64 5.15 15.84 -3.27
CA CYS A 64 4.50 15.77 -1.96
C CYS A 64 4.98 16.92 -1.07
N SER A 65 4.07 17.52 -0.29
CA SER A 65 4.40 18.57 0.69
C SER A 65 4.94 18.02 2.02
N LEU A 66 4.80 16.71 2.27
CA LEU A 66 5.23 16.05 3.49
C LEU A 66 6.75 15.82 3.47
N LYS A 67 7.43 16.17 4.57
CA LYS A 67 8.89 16.28 4.66
C LYS A 67 9.64 14.97 4.46
N ASP A 68 9.03 13.86 4.84
CA ASP A 68 9.63 12.52 4.83
C ASP A 68 9.18 11.67 3.62
N VAL A 69 8.64 12.31 2.59
CA VAL A 69 8.26 11.66 1.32
C VAL A 69 9.24 12.08 0.23
N ASN A 70 10.38 11.38 0.16
CA ASN A 70 11.40 11.61 -0.87
C ASN A 70 10.85 11.29 -2.27
N LYS A 71 11.19 12.12 -3.27
CA LYS A 71 10.81 11.99 -4.70
C LYS A 71 11.33 10.71 -5.36
N GLU A 72 12.46 10.19 -4.88
CA GLU A 72 13.10 8.99 -5.43
C GLU A 72 12.44 7.69 -4.95
N ASN A 73 11.62 7.76 -3.89
CA ASN A 73 10.97 6.58 -3.34
C ASN A 73 9.79 6.13 -4.19
N TRP A 74 9.63 4.81 -4.33
CA TRP A 74 8.56 4.19 -5.14
C TRP A 74 7.15 4.65 -4.76
N TYR A 75 6.94 5.05 -3.50
CA TYR A 75 5.65 5.50 -2.98
C TYR A 75 5.41 7.00 -3.15
N ASN A 76 6.36 7.77 -3.68
CA ASN A 76 6.25 9.22 -3.77
C ASN A 76 4.98 9.66 -4.51
N ASN A 77 4.82 9.24 -5.77
CA ASN A 77 3.67 9.60 -6.59
C ASN A 77 2.34 9.15 -5.95
N VAL A 78 2.35 7.97 -5.33
CA VAL A 78 1.18 7.40 -4.63
C VAL A 78 0.77 8.30 -3.46
N VAL A 79 1.71 8.60 -2.56
CA VAL A 79 1.44 9.42 -1.37
C VAL A 79 1.11 10.85 -1.77
N ALA A 80 1.83 11.43 -2.73
CA ALA A 80 1.59 12.77 -3.23
C ALA A 80 0.18 12.90 -3.84
N THR A 81 -0.23 11.94 -4.68
CA THR A 81 -1.60 11.91 -5.24
C THR A 81 -2.63 11.76 -4.14
N ALA A 82 -2.40 10.88 -3.16
CA ALA A 82 -3.32 10.67 -2.04
C ALA A 82 -3.48 11.93 -1.16
N VAL A 83 -2.39 12.69 -0.94
CA VAL A 83 -2.45 14.00 -0.26
C VAL A 83 -3.26 15.00 -1.08
N LYS A 84 -2.94 15.14 -2.38
CA LYS A 84 -3.64 16.07 -3.29
C LYS A 84 -5.14 15.80 -3.37
N LYS A 85 -5.54 14.54 -3.34
CA LYS A 85 -6.94 14.10 -3.39
C LYS A 85 -7.63 14.08 -2.01
N GLY A 86 -6.93 14.44 -0.93
CA GLY A 86 -7.50 14.53 0.41
C GLY A 86 -7.61 13.20 1.19
N PHE A 87 -7.00 12.12 0.71
CA PHE A 87 -6.97 10.84 1.44
C PHE A 87 -5.95 10.82 2.59
N ILE A 88 -4.99 11.74 2.57
CA ILE A 88 -3.90 11.85 3.55
C ILE A 88 -3.67 13.31 3.88
N THR A 89 -3.66 13.64 5.16
CA THR A 89 -3.26 14.97 5.66
C THR A 89 -1.86 14.98 6.26
N GLY A 90 -1.36 13.82 6.71
CA GLY A 90 -0.10 13.71 7.43
C GLY A 90 -0.26 13.97 8.93
N TYR A 91 0.85 14.00 9.66
CA TYR A 91 0.91 14.37 11.07
C TYR A 91 1.15 15.88 11.23
N SER A 92 0.95 16.40 12.44
CA SER A 92 1.15 17.83 12.77
C SER A 92 2.60 18.31 12.58
N ASP A 93 3.57 17.39 12.54
CA ASP A 93 4.98 17.66 12.27
C ASP A 93 5.31 17.74 10.76
N ASN A 94 4.28 17.70 9.90
CA ASN A 94 4.37 17.65 8.44
C ASN A 94 5.05 16.38 7.90
N THR A 95 4.85 15.24 8.57
CA THR A 95 5.35 13.92 8.13
C THR A 95 4.22 12.96 7.74
N PHE A 96 4.55 11.94 6.95
CA PHE A 96 3.69 10.83 6.59
C PHE A 96 4.03 9.54 7.36
N ARG A 97 5.30 9.32 7.65
CA ARG A 97 5.93 8.12 8.23
C ARG A 97 5.70 6.89 7.34
N PRO A 98 6.22 6.86 6.10
CA PRO A 98 5.90 5.84 5.10
C PRO A 98 6.21 4.41 5.54
N ASP A 99 7.34 4.23 6.22
CA ASP A 99 7.85 2.90 6.63
C ASP A 99 7.31 2.43 8.00
N LYS A 100 6.55 3.29 8.69
CA LYS A 100 5.92 2.89 9.96
C LYS A 100 4.82 1.88 9.66
N PHE A 101 4.82 0.76 10.40
CA PHE A 101 3.76 -0.24 10.31
C PHE A 101 2.41 0.33 10.74
N ILE A 102 1.35 -0.06 10.02
CA ILE A 102 -0.02 0.21 10.44
C ILE A 102 -0.42 -0.75 11.56
N SER A 103 -0.87 -0.20 12.68
CA SER A 103 -1.57 -0.98 13.70
C SER A 103 -3.03 -1.18 13.30
N ARG A 104 -3.66 -2.27 13.75
CA ARG A 104 -5.09 -2.53 13.54
C ARG A 104 -6.01 -1.37 13.96
N LEU A 105 -5.51 -0.49 14.83
CA LEU A 105 -6.23 0.67 15.37
C LEU A 105 -6.08 1.95 14.51
N TYR A 106 -5.54 1.85 13.29
CA TYR A 106 -5.40 3.04 12.45
C TYR A 106 -6.78 3.54 12.02
N LYS A 107 -7.21 4.63 12.65
CA LYS A 107 -8.42 5.40 12.34
C LYS A 107 -8.43 5.69 10.84
N VAL A 108 -9.44 5.13 10.16
CA VAL A 108 -9.71 5.40 8.75
C VAL A 108 -9.89 6.90 8.60
N ILE A 109 -9.06 7.45 7.70
CA ILE A 109 -9.15 8.71 6.95
C ILE A 109 -10.42 9.52 7.28
N LYS A 110 -10.24 10.72 7.81
CA LYS A 110 -11.26 11.76 7.89
C LYS A 110 -11.04 12.76 6.76
#